data_AF-A0AAQ0V899-F1
#
_entry.id   AF-A0AAQ0V899-F1
#
_cell.length_a   1.000
_cell.length_b   1.000
_cell.length_c   1.000
_cell.angle_alpha   90.00
_cell.angle_beta   90.00
_cell.angle_gamma   90.00
#
_symmetry.space_group_name_H-M   'P 1'
#
loop_
_entity.id
_entity.type
_entity.pdbx_description
1 polymer ?
#
loop_
_entity_poly.entity_id
_entity_poly.type
_entity_poly.pdbx_seq_one_letter_code
_entity_poly.pdbx_strand_id
1 'polypeptide(L)'
;MSRIVYRPLSLCILLLLAGGTASAQSSFIQQAENPFDNNQDGLPDLGMTPESHEGEKQFAEMVKAFGEASMTDNGLDTGEQARQFAFGQVRDAVSEQVNHQLESWLSPWGNASVDLRIDNEGSFTGSRGGWFIPWQDNTRYLTWSQLGLTQQDDGLVSNVGIGQRWARDGWLLGYNTFYDNLLDENLQRAGFGAEAWGEYLRLSANYYQPFASWHEQTTALEQRMARGYDVTAQMRMPFYQHLNTSVSVEQYFGERVDLFDSGTGYHNPVAVKLGLNYTPVPLVTVTAQHKQGESGVSQNNLGLNLNYRFGVPLNKQLSASEVAESQSLRGSRYDNPQRNNLPTMEYRQRKTLTVFLATPPWDLQPGETVPLKVQIRSRHGVRHVTWQGDTQALSLTAGAKADSAEGWTIIMPAWDSSEGATNRWRLSVVVEDEQGQRVSSNEITLSLTEPFMAMPDNDPRWKLLPEE
;
A
#
# COMPACT_ATOMS: atom_id res chain seq x y z
N MET A 1 -11.23 26.16 34.78
CA MET A 1 -12.28 25.11 34.75
C MET A 1 -12.69 24.99 33.29
N SER A 2 -12.29 23.96 32.54
CA SER A 2 -12.77 22.58 32.61
C SER A 2 -11.76 21.67 31.91
N ARG A 3 -11.46 20.51 32.51
CA ARG A 3 -10.63 19.44 31.94
C ARG A 3 -11.52 18.56 31.05
N ILE A 4 -11.12 18.34 29.80
CA ILE A 4 -11.69 17.28 28.96
C ILE A 4 -10.70 16.11 28.98
N VAL A 5 -11.13 15.02 29.62
CA VAL A 5 -10.40 13.76 29.75
C VAL A 5 -10.74 12.90 28.54
N TYR A 6 -9.73 12.55 27.73
CA TYR A 6 -9.87 11.51 26.72
C TYR A 6 -9.71 10.13 27.38
N ARG A 7 -10.75 9.29 27.26
CA ARG A 7 -10.69 7.86 27.61
C ARG A 7 -10.27 7.08 26.36
N PRO A 8 -9.27 6.19 26.42
CA PRO A 8 -9.11 5.13 25.43
C PRO A 8 -10.02 3.97 25.83
N LEU A 9 -11.02 3.64 24.99
CA LEU A 9 -11.81 2.43 25.16
C LEU A 9 -11.85 1.67 23.84
N SER A 10 -11.50 0.38 23.93
CA SER A 10 -11.82 -0.70 22.99
C SER A 10 -10.82 -0.99 21.86
N LEU A 11 -9.67 -1.57 22.24
CA LEU A 11 -8.93 -2.52 21.42
C LEU A 11 -8.92 -3.89 22.13
N CYS A 12 -10.10 -4.47 22.40
CA CYS A 12 -10.24 -5.79 23.05
C CYS A 12 -11.24 -6.73 22.34
N ILE A 13 -11.59 -6.46 21.07
CA ILE A 13 -12.48 -7.36 20.31
C ILE A 13 -11.72 -7.92 19.12
N LEU A 14 -10.83 -8.87 19.39
CA LEU A 14 -10.35 -9.87 18.41
C LEU A 14 -9.92 -11.19 19.08
N LEU A 15 -10.19 -11.37 20.38
CA LEU A 15 -9.80 -12.54 21.18
C LEU A 15 -10.96 -13.53 21.47
N LEU A 16 -12.08 -13.47 20.75
CA LEU A 16 -13.28 -14.28 21.07
C LEU A 16 -13.71 -15.31 20.02
N LEU A 17 -12.84 -15.71 19.09
CA LEU A 17 -13.09 -16.88 18.22
C LEU A 17 -11.86 -17.79 18.09
N ALA A 18 -11.44 -18.38 19.20
CA ALA A 18 -10.65 -19.62 19.22
C ALA A 18 -10.67 -20.22 20.64
N GLY A 19 -11.85 -20.62 21.12
CA GLY A 19 -11.93 -21.62 22.18
C GLY A 19 -11.50 -22.96 21.58
N GLY A 20 -10.20 -23.20 21.54
CA GLY A 20 -9.59 -24.41 21.03
C GLY A 20 -8.25 -24.59 21.72
N THR A 21 -8.23 -25.47 22.70
CA THR A 21 -7.06 -25.94 23.44
C THR A 21 -5.83 -26.05 22.54
N ALA A 22 -4.76 -25.32 22.88
CA ALA A 22 -3.46 -25.49 22.25
C ALA A 22 -2.89 -26.87 22.64
N SER A 23 -3.09 -27.87 21.79
CA SER A 23 -2.38 -29.14 21.86
C SER A 23 -1.51 -29.28 20.62
N ALA A 24 -0.30 -28.73 20.66
CA ALA A 24 0.71 -29.07 19.68
C ALA A 24 1.31 -30.43 20.10
N GLN A 25 0.81 -31.53 19.54
CA GLN A 25 1.49 -32.82 19.69
C GLN A 25 2.77 -32.80 18.84
N SER A 26 3.91 -32.81 19.51
CA SER A 26 5.27 -32.79 18.96
C SER A 26 5.72 -34.15 18.38
N SER A 27 4.81 -34.89 17.72
CA SER A 27 5.10 -36.23 17.19
C SER A 27 6.14 -36.22 16.07
N PHE A 28 6.32 -35.10 15.35
CA PHE A 28 7.19 -35.04 14.16
C PHE A 28 8.64 -34.64 14.44
N ILE A 29 8.94 -33.99 15.57
CA ILE A 29 10.34 -33.69 15.93
C ILE A 29 11.05 -34.96 16.40
N GLN A 30 10.36 -35.81 17.16
CA GLN A 30 10.86 -37.14 17.53
C GLN A 30 11.08 -38.04 16.31
N GLN A 31 10.19 -38.01 15.31
CA GLN A 31 10.34 -38.83 14.09
C GLN A 31 11.43 -38.31 13.13
N ALA A 32 11.83 -37.04 13.26
CA ALA A 32 12.96 -36.47 12.53
C ALA A 32 14.32 -36.77 13.18
N GLU A 33 14.34 -37.20 14.44
CA GLU A 33 15.54 -37.63 15.15
C GLU A 33 15.93 -39.08 14.82
N ASN A 34 14.96 -39.98 14.59
CA ASN A 34 15.20 -41.39 14.29
C ASN A 34 14.23 -41.95 13.22
N PRO A 35 14.60 -41.98 11.92
CA PRO A 35 13.71 -42.39 10.83
C PRO A 35 13.43 -43.90 10.74
N PHE A 36 13.99 -44.73 11.63
CA PHE A 36 13.86 -46.20 11.58
C PHE A 36 13.42 -46.88 12.89
N ASP A 37 13.08 -46.14 13.94
CA ASP A 37 12.63 -46.77 15.19
C ASP A 37 11.10 -46.97 15.15
N ASN A 38 10.66 -48.00 14.43
CA ASN A 38 9.26 -48.44 14.44
C ASN A 38 9.13 -49.69 15.30
N ASN A 39 9.26 -49.54 16.62
CA ASN A 39 8.83 -50.55 17.57
C ASN A 39 7.36 -50.29 17.93
N GLN A 40 6.48 -50.86 17.11
CA GLN A 40 5.08 -51.09 17.48
C GLN A 40 5.03 -52.11 18.62
N ASP A 41 5.02 -51.65 19.87
CA ASP A 41 4.33 -52.32 20.97
C ASP A 41 4.22 -51.40 22.18
N GLY A 42 3.00 -50.99 22.53
CA GLY A 42 2.71 -50.18 23.71
C GLY A 42 1.41 -49.38 23.58
N LEU A 43 0.37 -49.87 24.25
CA LEU A 43 -0.98 -49.30 24.35
C LEU A 43 -1.00 -47.78 24.70
N PRO A 44 -2.06 -47.03 24.32
CA PRO A 44 -2.17 -45.61 24.64
C PRO A 44 -2.46 -45.43 26.13
N ASP A 45 -1.52 -44.84 26.86
CA ASP A 45 -1.71 -44.40 28.24
C ASP A 45 -2.52 -43.09 28.26
N LEU A 46 -3.72 -43.16 28.84
CA LEU A 46 -4.61 -42.02 29.07
C LEU A 46 -4.24 -41.35 30.41
N GLY A 47 -3.11 -40.65 30.41
CA GLY A 47 -2.65 -39.85 31.54
C GLY A 47 -2.85 -38.35 31.31
N MET A 48 -3.85 -37.76 31.98
CA MET A 48 -4.06 -36.31 32.05
C MET A 48 -2.83 -35.62 32.69
N THR A 49 -2.15 -34.74 31.97
CA THR A 49 -1.12 -33.85 32.54
C THR A 49 -1.71 -32.48 32.90
N PRO A 50 -1.25 -31.83 33.98
CA PRO A 50 -1.82 -30.56 34.45
C PRO A 50 -1.38 -29.38 33.58
N GLU A 51 -2.28 -28.43 33.33
CA GLU A 51 -2.02 -27.17 32.62
C GLU A 51 -0.95 -26.35 33.34
N SER A 52 0.14 -25.98 32.64
CA SER A 52 1.19 -25.12 33.17
C SER A 52 1.01 -23.67 32.70
N HIS A 53 0.62 -22.78 33.63
CA HIS A 53 0.54 -21.32 33.45
C HIS A 53 1.92 -20.62 33.39
N GLU A 54 3.02 -21.36 33.26
CA GLU A 54 4.38 -20.80 33.24
C GLU A 54 4.73 -20.13 31.90
N GLY A 55 4.25 -20.68 30.78
CA GLY A 55 4.49 -20.11 29.44
C GLY A 55 3.81 -18.76 29.23
N GLU A 56 2.61 -18.57 29.77
CA GLU A 56 1.86 -17.30 29.69
C GLU A 56 2.54 -16.18 30.47
N LYS A 57 3.17 -16.53 31.61
CA LYS A 57 3.86 -15.58 32.47
C LYS A 57 5.17 -15.10 31.85
N GLN A 58 5.92 -15.99 31.21
CA GLN A 58 7.16 -15.65 30.49
C GLN A 58 6.88 -14.93 29.17
N PHE A 59 5.79 -15.25 28.46
CA PHE A 59 5.35 -14.48 27.30
C PHE A 59 4.96 -13.05 27.71
N ALA A 60 4.23 -12.89 28.81
CA ALA A 60 3.92 -11.57 29.36
C ALA A 60 5.19 -10.80 29.78
N GLU A 61 6.19 -11.48 30.36
CA GLU A 61 7.49 -10.87 30.69
C GLU A 61 8.30 -10.47 29.44
N MET A 62 8.27 -11.27 28.39
CA MET A 62 8.93 -10.96 27.12
C MET A 62 8.23 -9.81 26.37
N VAL A 63 6.89 -9.81 26.31
CA VAL A 63 6.11 -8.70 25.73
C VAL A 63 6.30 -7.42 26.54
N LYS A 64 6.37 -7.55 27.87
CA LYS A 64 6.70 -6.45 28.76
C LYS A 64 8.13 -5.94 28.53
N ALA A 65 9.12 -6.83 28.38
CA ALA A 65 10.50 -6.45 28.07
C ALA A 65 10.63 -5.80 26.69
N PHE A 66 9.88 -6.26 25.69
CA PHE A 66 9.78 -5.65 24.37
C PHE A 66 9.13 -4.25 24.44
N GLY A 67 8.07 -4.10 25.24
CA GLY A 67 7.39 -2.83 25.48
C GLY A 67 8.21 -1.82 26.29
N GLU A 68 8.96 -2.27 27.31
CA GLU A 68 9.82 -1.43 28.14
C GLU A 68 11.10 -1.01 27.38
N ALA A 69 11.68 -1.89 26.57
CA ALA A 69 12.83 -1.57 25.72
C ALA A 69 12.48 -0.56 24.61
N SER A 70 11.26 -0.59 24.09
CA SER A 70 10.75 0.39 23.11
C SER A 70 10.52 1.80 23.71
N MET A 71 10.56 1.97 25.03
CA MET A 71 10.28 3.24 25.71
C MET A 71 11.50 3.89 26.38
N THR A 72 12.71 3.35 26.19
CA THR A 72 13.93 3.88 26.82
C THR A 72 14.67 4.79 25.84
N ASP A 73 14.47 6.10 25.98
CA ASP A 73 15.13 7.13 25.19
C ASP A 73 16.58 7.35 25.66
N ASN A 74 17.55 6.77 24.93
CA ASN A 74 18.98 6.87 25.22
C ASN A 74 19.78 7.60 24.12
N GLY A 75 19.16 8.53 23.39
CA GLY A 75 19.86 9.64 22.71
C GLY A 75 21.04 9.30 21.77
N LEU A 76 21.05 8.12 21.14
CA LEU A 76 22.08 7.68 20.19
C LEU A 76 21.43 7.09 18.93
N ASP A 77 22.14 7.19 17.80
CA ASP A 77 21.63 6.94 16.44
C ASP A 77 21.11 5.51 16.22
N THR A 78 19.96 5.45 15.55
CA THR A 78 19.02 4.33 15.35
C THR A 78 19.66 3.06 14.76
N GLY A 79 20.77 3.19 14.04
CA GLY A 79 21.50 2.06 13.45
C GLY A 79 22.38 1.25 14.41
N GLU A 80 22.89 1.88 15.49
CA GLU A 80 23.77 1.21 16.45
C GLU A 80 22.97 0.46 17.54
N GLN A 81 21.78 0.96 17.89
CA GLN A 81 20.86 0.31 18.81
C GLN A 81 20.31 -1.01 18.25
N ALA A 82 20.00 -1.07 16.96
CA ALA A 82 19.57 -2.31 16.30
C ALA A 82 20.68 -3.37 16.29
N ARG A 83 21.95 -2.96 16.09
CA ARG A 83 23.11 -3.87 16.17
C ARG A 83 23.34 -4.39 17.59
N GLN A 84 23.27 -3.53 18.60
CA GLN A 84 23.44 -3.98 19.99
C GLN A 84 22.29 -4.86 20.48
N PHE A 85 21.06 -4.60 20.04
CA PHE A 85 19.91 -5.45 20.36
C PHE A 85 20.02 -6.83 19.71
N ALA A 86 20.38 -6.89 18.42
CA ALA A 86 20.55 -8.15 17.69
C ALA A 86 21.74 -8.99 18.19
N PHE A 87 22.86 -8.37 18.57
CA PHE A 87 24.05 -9.10 19.06
C PHE A 87 24.04 -9.35 20.58
N GLY A 88 23.42 -8.47 21.37
CA GLY A 88 23.36 -8.56 22.84
C GLY A 88 22.43 -9.67 23.33
N GLN A 89 21.20 -9.74 22.81
CA GLN A 89 20.27 -10.82 23.17
C GLN A 89 20.72 -12.18 22.66
N VAL A 90 21.33 -12.24 21.47
CA VAL A 90 21.86 -13.48 20.91
C VAL A 90 23.06 -13.97 21.71
N ARG A 91 23.92 -13.09 22.23
CA ARG A 91 25.07 -13.49 23.04
C ARG A 91 24.67 -13.96 24.44
N ASP A 92 23.72 -13.28 25.07
CA ASP A 92 23.29 -13.61 26.44
C ASP A 92 22.36 -14.85 26.48
N ALA A 93 21.65 -15.15 25.38
CA ALA A 93 20.91 -16.40 25.20
C ALA A 93 21.80 -17.62 24.86
N VAL A 94 23.07 -17.40 24.49
CA VAL A 94 24.00 -18.43 23.97
C VAL A 94 25.16 -18.71 24.94
N SER A 95 25.09 -18.24 26.20
CA SER A 95 26.14 -18.51 27.20
C SER A 95 26.12 -19.97 27.71
N GLU A 96 26.89 -20.81 26.99
CA GLU A 96 27.73 -21.96 27.34
C GLU A 96 27.25 -23.12 28.24
N GLN A 97 25.99 -23.20 28.68
CA GLN A 97 25.58 -24.40 29.43
C GLN A 97 24.10 -24.77 29.34
N VAL A 98 23.59 -25.08 28.13
CA VAL A 98 22.16 -25.30 27.96
C VAL A 98 21.85 -26.59 27.18
N ASN A 99 21.39 -27.59 27.95
CA ASN A 99 21.09 -28.97 27.56
C ASN A 99 19.86 -29.11 26.65
N HIS A 100 19.80 -30.28 25.98
CA HIS A 100 18.76 -30.89 25.12
C HIS A 100 17.26 -30.70 25.48
N GLN A 101 16.90 -30.04 26.58
CA GLN A 101 15.51 -29.81 26.99
C GLN A 101 14.85 -28.57 26.37
N LEU A 102 15.61 -27.58 25.88
CA LEU A 102 15.04 -26.37 25.28
C LEU A 102 14.46 -26.58 23.87
N GLU A 103 14.97 -27.52 23.09
CA GLU A 103 14.56 -27.71 21.70
C GLU A 103 13.07 -28.06 21.57
N SER A 104 12.53 -28.80 22.55
CA SER A 104 11.10 -29.16 22.59
C SER A 104 10.16 -27.99 22.89
N TRP A 105 10.57 -27.08 23.78
CA TRP A 105 9.77 -25.91 24.21
C TRP A 105 9.76 -24.78 23.19
N LEU A 106 10.87 -24.60 22.47
CA LEU A 106 11.01 -23.58 21.44
C LEU A 106 10.42 -24.01 20.09
N SER A 107 10.30 -25.33 19.84
CA SER A 107 9.76 -25.85 18.59
C SER A 107 8.39 -25.31 18.12
N PRO A 108 7.44 -24.94 18.99
CA PRO A 108 6.17 -24.36 18.56
C PRO A 108 6.31 -22.92 18.06
N TRP A 109 7.46 -22.29 18.25
CA TRP A 109 7.66 -20.86 17.96
C TRP A 109 7.97 -20.59 16.48
N GLY A 110 8.02 -21.62 15.65
CA GLY A 110 8.06 -21.49 14.19
C GLY A 110 9.39 -20.96 13.66
N ASN A 111 9.35 -19.91 12.82
CA ASN A 111 10.52 -19.38 12.13
C ASN A 111 10.65 -17.87 12.31
N ALA A 112 11.86 -17.39 12.61
CA ALA A 112 12.19 -15.97 12.59
C ALA A 112 13.08 -15.66 11.39
N SER A 113 12.81 -14.56 10.70
CA SER A 113 13.58 -14.12 9.54
C SER A 113 14.03 -12.68 9.67
N VAL A 114 15.28 -12.39 9.33
CA VAL A 114 15.81 -11.03 9.21
C VAL A 114 16.32 -10.82 7.79
N ASP A 115 15.79 -9.82 7.10
CA ASP A 115 16.24 -9.41 5.77
C ASP A 115 16.96 -8.07 5.84
N LEU A 116 18.08 -7.98 5.14
CA LEU A 116 18.87 -6.76 4.96
C LEU A 116 18.99 -6.50 3.44
N ARG A 117 18.60 -5.31 2.97
CA ARG A 117 18.62 -4.94 1.54
C ARG A 117 19.63 -3.83 1.25
N ILE A 118 20.32 -3.97 0.12
CA ILE A 118 21.33 -3.04 -0.39
C ILE A 118 21.01 -2.76 -1.86
N ASP A 119 21.11 -1.49 -2.27
CA ASP A 119 20.94 -1.06 -3.66
C ASP A 119 22.25 -1.14 -4.48
N ASN A 120 22.23 -0.60 -5.69
CA ASN A 120 23.38 -0.58 -6.60
C ASN A 120 24.50 0.35 -6.11
N GLU A 121 24.13 1.38 -5.35
CA GLU A 121 25.00 2.42 -4.81
C GLU A 121 25.70 1.96 -3.53
N GLY A 122 25.34 0.77 -3.02
CA GLY A 122 25.85 0.21 -1.78
C GLY A 122 25.21 0.82 -0.53
N SER A 123 24.13 1.60 -0.70
CA SER A 123 23.35 2.14 0.40
C SER A 123 22.39 1.09 0.96
N PHE A 124 22.17 1.18 2.26
CA PHE A 124 21.22 0.32 2.95
C PHE A 124 19.81 0.83 2.69
N THR A 125 18.99 0.05 1.98
CA THR A 125 17.62 0.46 1.59
C THR A 125 16.54 -0.01 2.55
N GLY A 126 16.90 -0.83 3.54
CA GLY A 126 15.96 -1.22 4.58
C GLY A 126 16.27 -2.54 5.25
N SER A 127 15.65 -2.72 6.41
CA SER A 127 15.68 -3.94 7.21
C SER A 127 14.27 -4.47 7.42
N ARG A 128 14.12 -5.80 7.46
CA ARG A 128 12.87 -6.44 7.82
C ARG A 128 13.10 -7.52 8.86
N GLY A 129 12.28 -7.52 9.89
CA GLY A 129 12.11 -8.63 10.81
C GLY A 129 10.76 -9.29 10.57
N GLY A 130 10.73 -10.62 10.55
CA GLY A 130 9.51 -11.42 10.40
C GLY A 130 9.49 -12.58 11.37
N TRP A 131 8.30 -12.92 11.86
CA TRP A 131 8.07 -14.07 12.73
C TRP A 131 6.86 -14.84 12.23
N PHE A 132 7.08 -16.10 11.87
CA PHE A 132 6.09 -17.07 11.43
C PHE A 132 5.77 -18.04 12.56
N ILE A 133 4.49 -18.15 12.92
CA ILE A 133 4.03 -18.91 14.08
C ILE A 133 3.02 -19.98 13.60
N PRO A 134 3.37 -21.28 13.71
CA PRO A 134 2.44 -22.37 13.42
C PRO A 134 1.49 -22.59 14.61
N TRP A 135 0.17 -22.51 14.38
CA TRP A 135 -0.86 -22.74 15.41
C TRP A 135 -1.36 -24.18 15.42
N GLN A 136 -1.68 -24.68 14.23
CA GLN A 136 -2.15 -26.05 14.04
C GLN A 136 -1.34 -26.67 12.93
N ASP A 137 -0.56 -27.68 13.28
CA ASP A 137 0.34 -28.34 12.36
C ASP A 137 0.09 -29.84 12.36
N ASN A 138 -0.33 -30.37 11.22
CA ASN A 138 -0.43 -31.81 11.00
C ASN A 138 0.02 -32.19 9.58
N THR A 139 -0.14 -33.46 9.21
CA THR A 139 0.29 -33.98 7.90
C THR A 139 -0.52 -33.43 6.73
N ARG A 140 -1.76 -32.99 6.95
CA ARG A 140 -2.70 -32.56 5.92
C ARG A 140 -2.84 -31.04 5.82
N TYR A 141 -2.72 -30.31 6.92
CA TYR A 141 -2.85 -28.85 6.95
C TYR A 141 -1.93 -28.18 7.97
N LEU A 142 -1.59 -26.92 7.69
CA LEU A 142 -0.86 -26.01 8.54
C LEU A 142 -1.62 -24.69 8.63
N THR A 143 -2.06 -24.31 9.82
CA THR A 143 -2.63 -22.99 10.11
C THR A 143 -1.58 -22.16 10.81
N TRP A 144 -1.33 -20.95 10.33
CA TRP A 144 -0.21 -20.13 10.78
C TRP A 144 -0.57 -18.64 10.83
N SER A 145 0.15 -17.88 11.63
CA SER A 145 0.16 -16.42 11.58
C SER A 145 1.56 -15.89 11.32
N GLN A 146 1.64 -14.69 10.75
CA GLN A 146 2.89 -14.00 10.53
C GLN A 146 2.81 -12.58 11.08
N LEU A 147 3.85 -12.16 11.77
CA LEU A 147 4.09 -10.79 12.20
C LEU A 147 5.35 -10.29 11.50
N GLY A 148 5.35 -9.03 11.06
CA GLY A 148 6.50 -8.44 10.39
C GLY A 148 6.60 -6.95 10.65
N LEU A 149 7.84 -6.48 10.74
CA LEU A 149 8.20 -5.07 10.81
C LEU A 149 9.26 -4.82 9.75
N THR A 150 9.09 -3.78 8.95
CA THR A 150 10.03 -3.39 7.91
C THR A 150 10.31 -1.90 8.02
N GLN A 151 11.58 -1.56 8.21
CA GLN A 151 12.07 -0.19 8.18
C GLN A 151 12.61 0.10 6.79
N GLN A 152 12.10 1.16 6.15
CA GLN A 152 12.58 1.71 4.88
C GLN A 152 12.73 3.23 5.02
N ASP A 153 13.29 3.88 4.00
CA ASP A 153 13.40 5.33 3.88
C ASP A 153 12.06 6.06 3.99
N ASP A 154 10.99 5.46 3.44
CA ASP A 154 9.62 6.02 3.47
C ASP A 154 8.88 5.80 4.81
N GLY A 155 9.50 5.08 5.76
CA GLY A 155 8.95 4.89 7.09
C GLY A 155 8.90 3.45 7.58
N LEU A 156 8.21 3.25 8.70
CA LEU A 156 8.04 1.95 9.35
C LEU A 156 6.74 1.27 8.93
N VAL A 157 6.85 0.09 8.32
CA VAL A 157 5.72 -0.73 7.89
C VAL A 157 5.56 -1.93 8.82
N SER A 158 4.33 -2.12 9.30
CA SER A 158 3.94 -3.33 10.02
C SER A 158 3.07 -4.24 9.13
N ASN A 159 3.30 -5.55 9.23
CA ASN A 159 2.51 -6.56 8.53
C ASN A 159 2.01 -7.59 9.54
N VAL A 160 0.71 -7.87 9.52
CA VAL A 160 0.10 -8.94 10.32
C VAL A 160 -0.72 -9.81 9.38
N GLY A 161 -0.51 -11.12 9.40
CA GLY A 161 -1.23 -12.02 8.52
C GLY A 161 -1.58 -13.36 9.15
N ILE A 162 -2.56 -14.00 8.55
CA ILE A 162 -3.00 -15.35 8.88
C ILE A 162 -3.17 -16.13 7.59
N GLY A 163 -2.85 -17.42 7.62
CA GLY A 163 -3.00 -18.28 6.46
C GLY A 163 -3.14 -19.73 6.82
N GLN A 164 -3.47 -20.51 5.80
CA GLN A 164 -3.59 -21.94 5.90
C GLN A 164 -3.03 -22.61 4.65
N ARG A 165 -2.29 -23.70 4.84
CA ARG A 165 -1.72 -24.55 3.78
C ARG A 165 -2.26 -25.96 3.91
N TRP A 166 -2.56 -26.63 2.80
CA TRP A 166 -2.99 -28.02 2.72
C TRP A 166 -2.03 -28.84 1.86
N ALA A 167 -1.60 -29.97 2.39
CA ALA A 167 -0.85 -30.97 1.66
C ALA A 167 -1.79 -31.93 0.95
N ARG A 168 -1.66 -32.05 -0.37
CA ARG A 168 -2.42 -33.00 -1.19
C ARG A 168 -1.61 -33.44 -2.41
N ASP A 169 -1.43 -34.75 -2.58
CA ASP A 169 -0.87 -35.37 -3.79
C ASP A 169 0.48 -34.76 -4.24
N GLY A 170 1.37 -34.42 -3.29
CA GLY A 170 2.67 -33.82 -3.58
C GLY A 170 2.63 -32.30 -3.85
N TRP A 171 1.54 -31.64 -3.52
CA TRP A 171 1.36 -30.19 -3.57
C TRP A 171 1.00 -29.61 -2.19
N LEU A 172 1.49 -28.41 -1.91
CA LEU A 172 0.99 -27.55 -0.85
C LEU A 172 0.18 -26.43 -1.49
N LEU A 173 -1.14 -26.44 -1.25
CA LEU A 173 -2.03 -25.36 -1.65
C LEU A 173 -2.27 -24.47 -0.44
N GLY A 174 -2.33 -23.16 -0.61
CA GLY A 174 -2.55 -22.27 0.51
C GLY A 174 -3.31 -21.01 0.15
N TYR A 175 -3.91 -20.40 1.16
CA TYR A 175 -4.35 -19.02 1.09
C TYR A 175 -3.86 -18.26 2.31
N ASN A 176 -3.73 -16.95 2.15
CA ASN A 176 -3.33 -16.07 3.23
C ASN A 176 -4.04 -14.72 3.10
N THR A 177 -4.15 -14.02 4.22
CA THR A 177 -4.68 -12.66 4.31
C THR A 177 -3.78 -11.84 5.20
N PHE A 178 -3.46 -10.64 4.76
CA PHE A 178 -2.56 -9.72 5.43
C PHE A 178 -3.24 -8.38 5.66
N TYR A 179 -2.90 -7.76 6.78
CA TYR A 179 -3.14 -6.38 7.08
C TYR A 179 -1.78 -5.68 7.19
N ASP A 180 -1.55 -4.73 6.30
CA ASP A 180 -0.35 -3.89 6.29
C ASP A 180 -0.71 -2.48 6.77
N ASN A 181 0.15 -1.90 7.60
CA ASN A 181 0.01 -0.52 8.04
C ASN A 181 1.35 0.20 7.98
N LEU A 182 1.39 1.30 7.23
CA LEU A 182 2.47 2.28 7.28
C LEU A 182 2.22 3.15 8.51
N LEU A 183 3.03 2.96 9.55
CA LEU A 183 2.73 3.45 10.89
C LEU A 183 2.82 4.97 11.01
N ASP A 184 3.76 5.59 10.29
CA ASP A 184 4.01 7.04 10.37
C ASP A 184 2.80 7.85 9.88
N GLU A 185 2.17 7.40 8.80
CA GLU A 185 1.03 8.08 8.15
C GLU A 185 -0.33 7.38 8.42
N ASN A 186 -0.30 6.27 9.16
CA ASN A 186 -1.44 5.39 9.43
C ASN A 186 -2.23 5.00 8.15
N LEU A 187 -1.50 4.65 7.10
CA LEU A 187 -2.07 4.18 5.84
C LEU A 187 -2.19 2.65 5.85
N GLN A 188 -3.38 2.17 5.50
CA GLN A 188 -3.77 0.78 5.75
C GLN A 188 -4.16 0.06 4.45
N ARG A 189 -3.77 -1.21 4.33
CA ARG A 189 -4.02 -2.06 3.17
C ARG A 189 -4.28 -3.50 3.58
N ALA A 190 -5.19 -4.17 2.87
CA ALA A 190 -5.30 -5.62 2.89
C ALA A 190 -4.53 -6.26 1.74
N GLY A 191 -3.92 -7.40 2.03
CA GLY A 191 -3.42 -8.34 1.04
C GLY A 191 -4.22 -9.64 1.09
N PHE A 192 -4.53 -10.22 -0.05
CA PHE A 192 -5.06 -11.57 -0.18
C PHE A 192 -4.13 -12.38 -1.08
N GLY A 193 -3.63 -13.50 -0.58
CA GLY A 193 -2.67 -14.34 -1.29
C GLY A 193 -3.19 -15.76 -1.49
N ALA A 194 -2.79 -16.38 -2.60
CA ALA A 194 -2.97 -17.78 -2.90
C ALA A 194 -1.62 -18.41 -3.26
N GLU A 195 -1.41 -19.65 -2.81
CA GLU A 195 -0.16 -20.38 -2.95
C GLU A 195 -0.45 -21.76 -3.58
N ALA A 196 0.39 -22.17 -4.52
CA ALA A 196 0.42 -23.52 -5.06
C ALA A 196 1.88 -23.96 -5.22
N TRP A 197 2.37 -24.71 -4.25
CA TRP A 197 3.77 -25.11 -4.15
C TRP A 197 3.91 -26.60 -4.44
N GLY A 198 4.74 -26.93 -5.41
CA GLY A 198 5.25 -28.28 -5.65
C GLY A 198 6.74 -28.37 -5.34
N GLU A 199 7.30 -29.56 -5.54
CA GLU A 199 8.70 -29.85 -5.21
C GLU A 199 9.72 -29.02 -6.02
N TYR A 200 9.37 -28.59 -7.23
CA TYR A 200 10.27 -27.83 -8.12
C TYR A 200 9.73 -26.47 -8.56
N LEU A 201 8.43 -26.25 -8.42
CA LEU A 201 7.75 -25.02 -8.85
C LEU A 201 6.85 -24.53 -7.73
N ARG A 202 7.04 -23.30 -7.30
CA ARG A 202 6.17 -22.61 -6.35
C ARG A 202 5.53 -21.42 -7.03
N LEU A 203 4.20 -21.42 -7.05
CA LEU A 203 3.39 -20.33 -7.57
C LEU A 203 2.75 -19.59 -6.41
N SER A 204 2.80 -18.27 -6.46
CA SER A 204 2.12 -17.39 -5.51
C SER A 204 1.46 -16.26 -6.26
N ALA A 205 0.25 -15.90 -5.88
CA ALA A 205 -0.48 -14.77 -6.45
C ALA A 205 -1.06 -13.95 -5.31
N ASN A 206 -0.85 -12.64 -5.33
CA ASN A 206 -1.29 -11.74 -4.28
C ASN A 206 -2.03 -10.55 -4.86
N TYR A 207 -3.10 -10.13 -4.19
CA TYR A 207 -3.88 -8.95 -4.50
C TYR A 207 -3.85 -7.97 -3.33
N TYR A 208 -3.62 -6.70 -3.63
CA TYR A 208 -3.49 -5.63 -2.65
C TYR A 208 -4.58 -4.58 -2.81
N GLN A 209 -5.32 -4.35 -1.74
CA GLN A 209 -6.43 -3.41 -1.69
C GLN A 209 -6.19 -2.37 -0.60
N PRO A 210 -6.02 -1.08 -0.93
CA PRO A 210 -5.97 -0.02 0.05
C PRO A 210 -7.34 0.19 0.70
N PHE A 211 -7.34 0.41 2.02
CA PHE A 211 -8.53 0.81 2.79
C PHE A 211 -8.49 2.28 3.19
N ALA A 212 -7.29 2.82 3.41
CA ALA A 212 -7.14 4.23 3.71
C ALA A 212 -7.53 5.10 2.51
N SER A 213 -8.23 6.19 2.81
CA SER A 213 -8.49 7.26 1.83
C SER A 213 -7.21 8.06 1.57
N TRP A 214 -7.27 8.97 0.60
CA TRP A 214 -6.19 9.92 0.33
C TRP A 214 -5.81 10.69 1.60
N HIS A 215 -4.52 10.69 1.92
CA HIS A 215 -3.94 11.39 3.05
C HIS A 215 -3.11 12.57 2.56
N GLU A 216 -3.16 13.71 3.26
CA GLU A 216 -2.41 14.92 2.90
C GLU A 216 -0.94 14.76 3.35
N GLN A 217 -0.01 14.54 2.42
CA GLN A 217 1.43 14.52 2.73
C GLN A 217 1.99 15.95 2.78
N THR A 218 1.57 16.78 1.82
CA THR A 218 1.87 18.22 1.79
C THR A 218 0.63 19.00 1.36
N THR A 219 0.68 20.33 1.42
CA THR A 219 -0.46 21.19 1.04
C THR A 219 -0.98 20.96 -0.38
N ALA A 220 -0.11 20.48 -1.29
CA ALA A 220 -0.43 20.25 -2.70
C ALA A 220 -0.40 18.76 -3.11
N LEU A 221 0.08 17.85 -2.25
CA LEU A 221 0.26 16.44 -2.57
C LEU A 221 -0.51 15.56 -1.60
N GLU A 222 -1.37 14.71 -2.15
CA GLU A 222 -2.03 13.63 -1.42
C GLU A 222 -1.37 12.30 -1.79
N GLN A 223 -1.29 11.41 -0.81
CA GLN A 223 -0.76 10.06 -0.96
C GLN A 223 -1.78 9.01 -0.51
N ARG A 224 -1.69 7.83 -1.10
CA ARG A 224 -2.47 6.64 -0.72
C ARG A 224 -1.70 5.41 -1.15
N MET A 225 -1.90 4.28 -0.49
CA MET A 225 -1.39 3.01 -1.02
C MET A 225 -2.05 2.68 -2.37
N ALA A 226 -1.25 2.23 -3.32
CA ALA A 226 -1.70 1.80 -4.64
C ALA A 226 -2.38 0.43 -4.54
N ARG A 227 -3.47 0.26 -5.30
CA ARG A 227 -4.06 -1.07 -5.54
C ARG A 227 -3.24 -1.80 -6.59
N GLY A 228 -3.10 -3.12 -6.46
CA GLY A 228 -2.31 -3.89 -7.41
C GLY A 228 -2.34 -5.38 -7.14
N TYR A 229 -1.63 -6.12 -7.98
CA TYR A 229 -1.39 -7.54 -7.78
C TYR A 229 0.02 -7.91 -8.19
N ASP A 230 0.50 -9.02 -7.64
CA ASP A 230 1.70 -9.69 -8.10
C ASP A 230 1.45 -11.18 -8.31
N VAL A 231 2.20 -11.76 -9.25
CA VAL A 231 2.25 -13.18 -9.49
C VAL A 231 3.71 -13.59 -9.57
N THR A 232 4.09 -14.55 -8.73
CA THR A 232 5.46 -15.01 -8.57
C THR A 232 5.54 -16.51 -8.86
N ALA A 233 6.46 -16.87 -9.74
CA ALA A 233 6.86 -18.24 -10.01
C ALA A 233 8.31 -18.44 -9.56
N GLN A 234 8.53 -19.30 -8.56
CA GLN A 234 9.84 -19.70 -8.10
C GLN A 234 10.14 -21.12 -8.56
N MET A 235 11.29 -21.30 -9.18
CA MET A 235 11.77 -22.56 -9.73
C MET A 235 13.02 -23.00 -8.97
N ARG A 236 13.01 -24.26 -8.54
CA ARG A 236 14.17 -24.92 -7.93
C ARG A 236 14.87 -25.79 -8.97
N MET A 237 16.19 -25.64 -9.08
CA MET A 237 17.00 -26.45 -9.98
C MET A 237 17.24 -27.85 -9.35
N PRO A 238 16.78 -28.96 -9.96
CA PRO A 238 16.95 -30.29 -9.37
C PRO A 238 18.41 -30.71 -9.17
N PHE A 239 19.31 -30.21 -10.04
CA PHE A 239 20.75 -30.50 -10.04
C PHE A 239 21.58 -29.50 -9.22
N TYR A 240 20.98 -28.40 -8.75
CA TYR A 240 21.69 -27.38 -7.98
C TYR A 240 20.82 -26.87 -6.83
N GLN A 241 20.84 -27.62 -5.72
CA GLN A 241 19.93 -27.45 -4.57
C GLN A 241 20.18 -26.15 -3.77
N HIS A 242 21.33 -25.51 -3.96
CA HIS A 242 21.65 -24.24 -3.31
C HIS A 242 21.08 -23.02 -4.06
N LEU A 243 20.54 -23.20 -5.27
CA LEU A 243 20.14 -22.10 -6.15
C LEU A 243 18.66 -22.19 -6.51
N ASN A 244 17.94 -21.11 -6.22
CA ASN A 244 16.56 -20.92 -6.66
C ASN A 244 16.45 -19.71 -7.58
N THR A 245 15.65 -19.83 -8.62
CA THR A 245 15.34 -18.74 -9.53
C THR A 245 13.89 -18.34 -9.33
N SER A 246 13.59 -17.05 -9.46
CA SER A 246 12.22 -16.54 -9.37
C SER A 246 11.94 -15.54 -10.48
N VAL A 247 10.71 -15.56 -10.95
CA VAL A 247 10.17 -14.59 -11.90
C VAL A 247 8.88 -14.06 -11.29
N SER A 248 8.79 -12.75 -11.12
CA SER A 248 7.57 -12.11 -10.61
C SER A 248 7.10 -11.05 -11.60
N VAL A 249 5.79 -10.95 -11.78
CA VAL A 249 5.16 -9.87 -12.54
C VAL A 249 4.25 -9.14 -11.59
N GLU A 250 4.37 -7.82 -11.53
CA GLU A 250 3.53 -6.97 -10.70
C GLU A 250 2.92 -5.84 -11.51
N GLN A 251 1.67 -5.53 -11.22
CA GLN A 251 0.94 -4.43 -11.82
C GLN A 251 0.18 -3.68 -10.74
N TYR A 252 0.33 -2.36 -10.76
CA TYR A 252 -0.40 -1.46 -9.87
C TYR A 252 -1.22 -0.50 -10.69
N PHE A 253 -2.30 0.01 -10.09
CA PHE A 253 -3.26 0.85 -10.78
C PHE A 253 -3.39 2.20 -10.09
N GLY A 254 -3.32 3.27 -10.87
CA GLY A 254 -3.37 4.65 -10.42
C GLY A 254 -2.80 5.61 -11.45
N GLU A 255 -3.01 6.90 -11.25
CA GLU A 255 -2.54 7.93 -12.19
C GLU A 255 -1.04 8.24 -12.04
N ARG A 256 -0.54 8.20 -10.81
CA ARG A 256 0.87 8.41 -10.49
C ARG A 256 1.29 7.44 -9.37
N VAL A 257 1.60 6.21 -9.75
CA VAL A 257 2.07 5.16 -8.86
C VAL A 257 3.59 5.11 -8.89
N ASP A 258 4.22 5.21 -7.72
CA ASP A 258 5.67 5.08 -7.60
C ASP A 258 6.03 3.61 -7.35
N LEU A 259 6.25 2.88 -8.44
CA LEU A 259 6.58 1.46 -8.38
C LEU A 259 8.06 1.21 -8.05
N PHE A 260 8.93 2.18 -8.25
CA PHE A 260 10.39 2.01 -8.14
C PHE A 260 10.98 2.77 -6.95
N ASP A 261 10.14 3.34 -6.09
CA ASP A 261 10.52 4.21 -4.98
C ASP A 261 11.47 5.33 -5.45
N SER A 262 11.24 5.83 -6.67
CA SER A 262 12.11 6.80 -7.34
C SER A 262 11.60 8.25 -7.22
N GLY A 263 10.49 8.46 -6.52
CA GLY A 263 9.79 9.74 -6.40
C GLY A 263 9.05 10.16 -7.68
N THR A 264 9.07 9.33 -8.72
CA THR A 264 8.39 9.57 -10.00
C THR A 264 7.23 8.60 -10.16
N GLY A 265 6.01 9.12 -10.14
CA GLY A 265 4.81 8.31 -10.32
C GLY A 265 4.47 8.06 -11.79
N TYR A 266 4.14 6.81 -12.12
CA TYR A 266 3.76 6.35 -13.45
C TYR A 266 2.26 5.99 -13.51
N HIS A 267 1.66 6.08 -14.70
CA HIS A 267 0.27 5.68 -14.90
C HIS A 267 0.19 4.16 -15.09
N ASN A 268 -0.55 3.47 -14.22
CA ASN A 268 -0.77 2.02 -14.23
C ASN A 268 0.50 1.16 -14.52
N PRO A 269 1.60 1.33 -13.75
CA PRO A 269 2.88 0.72 -14.08
C PRO A 269 2.88 -0.80 -13.93
N VAL A 270 3.63 -1.45 -14.83
CA VAL A 270 3.95 -2.88 -14.78
C VAL A 270 5.45 -3.05 -14.62
N ALA A 271 5.85 -4.01 -13.79
CA ALA A 271 7.24 -4.43 -13.67
C ALA A 271 7.40 -5.95 -13.67
N VAL A 272 8.53 -6.39 -14.22
CA VAL A 272 8.98 -7.77 -14.18
C VAL A 272 10.21 -7.83 -13.28
N LYS A 273 10.22 -8.78 -12.34
CA LYS A 273 11.31 -9.05 -11.42
C LYS A 273 11.91 -10.41 -11.74
N LEU A 274 13.23 -10.44 -11.92
CA LEU A 274 14.02 -11.67 -12.00
C LEU A 274 14.85 -11.77 -10.74
N GLY A 275 14.72 -12.88 -10.01
CA GLY A 275 15.41 -13.10 -8.74
C GLY A 275 16.26 -14.36 -8.77
N LEU A 276 17.42 -14.31 -8.14
CA LEU A 276 18.33 -15.41 -7.93
C LEU A 276 18.65 -15.52 -6.43
N ASN A 277 18.38 -16.67 -5.83
CA ASN A 277 18.58 -16.91 -4.41
C ASN A 277 19.61 -18.02 -4.23
N TYR A 278 20.74 -17.72 -3.59
CA TYR A 278 21.78 -18.67 -3.24
C TYR A 278 21.77 -18.93 -1.73
N THR A 279 21.55 -20.19 -1.35
CA THR A 279 21.43 -20.64 0.05
C THR A 279 22.56 -21.61 0.35
N PRO A 280 23.73 -21.13 0.82
CA PRO A 280 24.85 -22.02 1.17
C PRO A 280 24.51 -22.95 2.34
N VAL A 281 23.74 -22.46 3.31
CA VAL A 281 23.26 -23.19 4.49
C VAL A 281 21.81 -22.77 4.78
N PRO A 282 20.96 -23.60 5.42
CA PRO A 282 19.56 -23.25 5.67
C PRO A 282 19.34 -21.91 6.40
N LEU A 283 20.28 -21.51 7.26
CA LEU A 283 20.21 -20.25 8.01
C LEU A 283 20.40 -19.00 7.14
N VAL A 284 21.08 -19.10 6.00
CA VAL A 284 21.55 -17.92 5.23
C VAL A 284 21.15 -18.03 3.78
N THR A 285 20.48 -17.01 3.27
CA THR A 285 20.17 -16.86 1.83
C THR A 285 20.65 -15.51 1.32
N VAL A 286 21.45 -15.53 0.26
CA VAL A 286 21.84 -14.35 -0.51
C VAL A 286 20.88 -14.22 -1.70
N THR A 287 20.30 -13.05 -1.88
CA THR A 287 19.36 -12.77 -2.96
C THR A 287 19.92 -11.69 -3.88
N ALA A 288 19.76 -11.90 -5.18
CA ALA A 288 20.04 -10.90 -6.21
C ALA A 288 18.78 -10.74 -7.05
N GLN A 289 18.29 -9.51 -7.17
CA GLN A 289 17.04 -9.20 -7.85
C GLN A 289 17.29 -8.12 -8.90
N HIS A 290 16.74 -8.30 -10.09
CA HIS A 290 16.69 -7.31 -11.16
C HIS A 290 15.23 -7.04 -11.50
N LYS A 291 14.78 -5.80 -11.31
CA LYS A 291 13.43 -5.33 -11.60
C LYS A 291 13.47 -4.40 -12.82
N GLN A 292 12.63 -4.66 -13.79
CA GLN A 292 12.52 -3.90 -15.05
C GLN A 292 11.07 -3.42 -15.25
N GLY A 293 10.90 -2.14 -15.54
CA GLY A 293 9.61 -1.51 -15.85
C GLY A 293 9.46 -1.14 -17.33
N GLU A 294 8.24 -0.75 -17.72
CA GLU A 294 7.89 -0.41 -19.11
C GLU A 294 8.66 0.80 -19.67
N SER A 295 8.96 1.80 -18.84
CA SER A 295 9.64 3.04 -19.25
C SER A 295 11.17 2.94 -19.29
N GLY A 296 11.73 1.73 -19.31
CA GLY A 296 13.19 1.52 -19.27
C GLY A 296 13.82 1.70 -17.88
N VAL A 297 13.02 2.01 -16.87
CA VAL A 297 13.45 2.10 -15.47
C VAL A 297 13.79 0.70 -14.98
N SER A 298 14.94 0.58 -14.33
CA SER A 298 15.38 -0.67 -13.72
C SER A 298 15.97 -0.43 -12.34
N GLN A 299 15.90 -1.45 -11.50
CA GLN A 299 16.44 -1.44 -10.16
C GLN A 299 17.08 -2.81 -9.91
N ASN A 300 18.29 -2.83 -9.33
CA ASN A 300 18.84 -4.06 -8.79
C ASN A 300 18.94 -3.96 -7.29
N ASN A 301 18.71 -5.09 -6.63
CA ASN A 301 18.80 -5.19 -5.19
C ASN A 301 19.58 -6.44 -4.85
N LEU A 302 20.50 -6.30 -3.91
CA LEU A 302 21.15 -7.40 -3.23
C LEU A 302 20.57 -7.49 -1.83
N GLY A 303 20.24 -8.71 -1.40
CA GLY A 303 19.68 -8.94 -0.09
C GLY A 303 20.37 -10.08 0.64
N LEU A 304 20.51 -9.94 1.95
CA LEU A 304 20.93 -11.01 2.86
C LEU A 304 19.76 -11.35 3.77
N ASN A 305 19.30 -12.60 3.71
CA ASN A 305 18.26 -13.14 4.58
C ASN A 305 18.89 -14.13 5.57
N LEU A 306 18.56 -13.96 6.84
CA LEU A 306 18.86 -14.89 7.93
C LEU A 306 17.55 -15.54 8.37
N ASN A 307 17.42 -16.86 8.22
CA ASN A 307 16.21 -17.62 8.55
C ASN A 307 16.49 -18.63 9.67
N TYR A 308 16.05 -18.30 10.88
CA TYR A 308 16.22 -19.14 12.06
C TYR A 308 14.96 -19.96 12.33
N ARG A 309 15.12 -21.28 12.38
CA ARG A 309 14.04 -22.23 12.66
C ARG A 309 14.11 -22.70 14.11
N PHE A 310 13.10 -22.37 14.91
CA PHE A 310 13.08 -22.81 16.31
C PHE A 310 12.87 -24.33 16.40
N GLY A 311 13.53 -24.97 17.37
CA GLY A 311 13.48 -26.42 17.56
C GLY A 311 14.33 -27.25 16.58
N VAL A 312 15.04 -26.62 15.65
CA VAL A 312 16.06 -27.30 14.81
C VAL A 312 17.45 -26.98 15.37
N PRO A 313 18.29 -28.00 15.66
CA PRO A 313 19.66 -27.78 16.12
C PRO A 313 20.46 -26.83 15.20
N LEU A 314 21.19 -25.89 15.79
CA LEU A 314 21.93 -24.86 15.04
C LEU A 314 22.96 -25.48 14.06
N ASN A 315 23.57 -26.60 14.42
CA ASN A 315 24.51 -27.31 13.55
C ASN A 315 23.87 -27.79 12.24
N LYS A 316 22.59 -28.22 12.25
CA LYS A 316 21.83 -28.57 11.05
C LYS A 316 21.54 -27.33 10.22
N GLN A 317 21.17 -26.22 10.87
CA GLN A 317 20.89 -24.95 10.18
C GLN A 317 22.15 -24.30 9.55
N LEU A 318 23.33 -24.64 10.06
CA LEU A 318 24.64 -24.24 9.53
C LEU A 318 25.28 -25.30 8.62
N SER A 319 24.61 -26.43 8.37
CA SER A 319 25.14 -27.49 7.52
C SER A 319 24.67 -27.32 6.08
N ALA A 320 25.62 -27.34 5.14
CA ALA A 320 25.32 -27.31 3.71
C ALA A 320 24.55 -28.56 3.24
N SER A 321 24.71 -29.71 3.92
CA SER A 321 24.01 -30.95 3.57
C SER A 321 22.50 -30.88 3.81
N GLU A 322 22.05 -29.99 4.69
CA GLU A 322 20.64 -29.85 5.08
C GLU A 322 19.87 -28.89 4.15
N VAL A 323 20.55 -28.23 3.21
CA VAL A 323 19.92 -27.29 2.28
C VAL A 323 18.85 -27.99 1.43
N ALA A 324 19.15 -29.19 0.93
CA ALA A 324 18.23 -29.97 0.10
C ALA A 324 16.89 -30.24 0.81
N GLU A 325 16.98 -30.73 2.06
CA GLU A 325 15.84 -31.05 2.90
C GLU A 325 15.08 -29.80 3.33
N SER A 326 15.79 -28.74 3.71
CA SER A 326 15.17 -27.46 4.12
C SER A 326 14.33 -26.82 3.01
N GLN A 327 14.73 -27.02 1.75
CA GLN A 327 14.06 -26.49 0.56
C GLN A 327 13.06 -27.46 -0.09
N SER A 328 12.99 -28.71 0.37
CA SER A 328 11.97 -29.67 -0.06
C SER A 328 10.56 -29.13 0.24
N LEU A 329 9.53 -29.68 -0.40
CA LEU A 329 8.15 -29.26 -0.12
C LEU A 329 7.80 -29.40 1.36
N ARG A 330 8.28 -30.47 2.01
CA ARG A 330 8.07 -30.70 3.45
C ARG A 330 8.84 -29.71 4.31
N GLY A 331 10.12 -29.46 3.99
CA GLY A 331 10.97 -28.56 4.76
C GLY A 331 10.58 -27.09 4.61
N SER A 332 9.99 -26.72 3.49
CA SER A 332 9.58 -25.35 3.17
C SER A 332 8.17 -24.99 3.61
N ARG A 333 7.39 -25.93 4.15
CA ARG A 333 6.00 -25.65 4.59
C ARG A 333 5.87 -24.52 5.61
N TYR A 334 6.95 -24.18 6.31
CA TYR A 334 7.03 -23.08 7.29
C TYR A 334 7.72 -21.82 6.73
N ASP A 335 8.08 -21.81 5.44
CA ASP A 335 8.65 -20.64 4.79
C ASP A 335 7.60 -19.52 4.73
N ASN A 336 8.06 -18.27 4.81
CA ASN A 336 7.20 -17.12 4.66
C ASN A 336 6.48 -17.11 3.29
N PRO A 337 5.23 -16.63 3.23
CA PRO A 337 4.53 -16.42 1.97
C PRO A 337 5.29 -15.47 1.04
N GLN A 338 5.28 -15.79 -0.25
CA GLN A 338 5.91 -14.96 -1.29
C GLN A 338 4.95 -13.84 -1.68
N ARG A 339 5.22 -12.63 -1.17
CA ARG A 339 4.41 -11.42 -1.40
C ARG A 339 5.25 -10.14 -1.31
N ASN A 340 4.75 -9.04 -1.86
CA ASN A 340 5.27 -7.71 -1.59
C ASN A 340 4.74 -7.17 -0.25
N ASN A 341 5.62 -7.18 0.76
CA ASN A 341 5.30 -6.68 2.09
C ASN A 341 5.40 -5.16 2.21
N LEU A 342 6.09 -4.52 1.26
CA LEU A 342 6.22 -3.07 1.19
C LEU A 342 5.06 -2.52 0.35
N PRO A 343 4.28 -1.58 0.89
CA PRO A 343 3.18 -0.98 0.16
C PRO A 343 3.70 -0.02 -0.90
N THR A 344 3.31 -0.25 -2.15
CA THR A 344 3.55 0.70 -3.24
C THR A 344 2.62 1.90 -3.08
N MET A 345 3.15 3.11 -3.29
CA MET A 345 2.42 4.34 -3.09
C MET A 345 1.87 4.93 -4.39
N GLU A 346 0.70 5.55 -4.30
CA GLU A 346 0.04 6.34 -5.33
C GLU A 346 -0.06 7.78 -4.85
N TYR A 347 0.35 8.71 -5.70
CA TYR A 347 0.34 10.14 -5.43
C TYR A 347 -0.70 10.85 -6.29
N ARG A 348 -1.30 11.91 -5.75
CA ARG A 348 -2.17 12.79 -6.51
C ARG A 348 -1.93 14.23 -6.13
N GLN A 349 -1.74 15.06 -7.14
CA GLN A 349 -1.69 16.49 -6.94
C GLN A 349 -3.10 17.01 -6.68
N ARG A 350 -3.26 17.66 -5.53
CA ARG A 350 -4.53 18.28 -5.18
C ARG A 350 -4.69 19.57 -5.98
N LYS A 351 -5.91 19.82 -6.47
CA LYS A 351 -6.25 21.11 -7.08
C LYS A 351 -6.31 22.16 -5.97
N THR A 352 -5.28 22.99 -5.88
CA THR A 352 -5.13 24.11 -4.94
C THR A 352 -5.96 25.33 -5.36
N LEU A 353 -6.21 25.47 -6.68
CA LEU A 353 -7.04 26.51 -7.28
C LEU A 353 -7.98 25.89 -8.34
N THR A 354 -9.26 26.18 -8.25
CA THR A 354 -10.25 25.86 -9.29
C THR A 354 -11.16 27.06 -9.53
N VAL A 355 -11.50 27.29 -10.80
CA VAL A 355 -12.28 28.44 -11.25
C VAL A 355 -13.37 27.94 -12.19
N PHE A 356 -14.61 28.34 -11.96
CA PHE A 356 -15.73 28.03 -12.82
C PHE A 356 -16.57 29.28 -13.06
N LEU A 357 -16.90 29.56 -14.32
CA LEU A 357 -17.75 30.67 -14.72
C LEU A 357 -19.14 30.13 -15.02
N ALA A 358 -20.13 30.56 -14.23
CA ALA A 358 -21.51 30.13 -14.44
C ALA A 358 -22.09 30.79 -15.71
N THR A 359 -22.67 29.97 -16.58
CA THR A 359 -23.39 30.45 -17.76
C THR A 359 -24.70 31.13 -17.34
N PRO A 360 -24.95 32.38 -17.75
CA PRO A 360 -26.23 33.05 -17.53
C PRO A 360 -27.40 32.37 -18.29
N PRO A 361 -28.66 32.77 -18.02
CA PRO A 361 -29.84 32.32 -18.77
C PRO A 361 -29.68 32.53 -20.29
N TRP A 362 -30.35 31.70 -21.09
CA TRP A 362 -30.17 31.65 -22.56
C TRP A 362 -30.95 32.71 -23.34
N ASP A 363 -31.83 33.47 -22.69
CA ASP A 363 -32.79 34.41 -23.28
C ASP A 363 -32.38 35.89 -23.14
N LEU A 364 -31.09 36.17 -23.35
CA LEU A 364 -30.50 37.49 -23.16
C LEU A 364 -31.08 38.52 -24.13
N GLN A 365 -31.52 39.66 -23.58
CA GLN A 365 -32.08 40.77 -24.35
C GLN A 365 -31.04 41.87 -24.65
N PRO A 366 -31.17 42.59 -25.77
CA PRO A 366 -30.33 43.74 -26.05
C PRO A 366 -30.41 44.79 -24.93
N GLY A 367 -29.27 45.29 -24.46
CA GLY A 367 -29.19 46.27 -23.37
C GLY A 367 -29.39 45.71 -21.96
N GLU A 368 -29.64 44.41 -21.80
CA GLU A 368 -29.79 43.76 -20.50
C GLU A 368 -28.47 43.76 -19.72
N THR A 369 -28.54 44.06 -18.42
CA THR A 369 -27.38 43.93 -17.51
C THR A 369 -27.39 42.56 -16.86
N VAL A 370 -26.37 41.76 -17.16
CA VAL A 370 -26.28 40.37 -16.71
C VAL A 370 -25.21 40.23 -15.62
N PRO A 371 -25.56 39.75 -14.42
CA PRO A 371 -24.57 39.46 -13.39
C PRO A 371 -23.80 38.18 -13.70
N LEU A 372 -22.47 38.26 -13.66
CA LEU A 372 -21.57 37.12 -13.82
C LEU A 372 -21.22 36.53 -12.46
N LYS A 373 -21.34 35.21 -12.34
CA LYS A 373 -20.98 34.48 -11.12
C LYS A 373 -19.75 33.62 -11.36
N VAL A 374 -18.62 34.04 -10.79
CA VAL A 374 -17.38 33.26 -10.81
C VAL A 374 -17.29 32.48 -9.50
N GLN A 375 -17.25 31.16 -9.61
CA GLN A 375 -17.02 30.27 -8.48
C GLN A 375 -15.53 29.94 -8.40
N ILE A 376 -14.86 30.48 -7.38
CA ILE A 376 -13.45 30.23 -7.11
C ILE A 376 -13.33 29.38 -5.85
N ARG A 377 -12.57 28.29 -5.93
CA ARG A 377 -12.08 27.58 -4.74
C ARG A 377 -10.56 27.66 -4.73
N SER A 378 -10.02 28.43 -3.80
CA SER A 378 -8.58 28.60 -3.60
C SER A 378 -8.22 28.29 -2.15
N ARG A 379 -7.12 27.57 -1.91
CA ARG A 379 -6.52 27.40 -0.57
C ARG A 379 -5.62 28.57 -0.17
N HIS A 380 -5.07 29.32 -1.14
CA HIS A 380 -4.06 30.35 -0.93
C HIS A 380 -4.60 31.77 -1.14
N GLY A 381 -5.92 31.96 -1.06
CA GLY A 381 -6.54 33.24 -1.39
C GLY A 381 -6.48 33.55 -2.90
N VAL A 382 -7.04 34.68 -3.29
CA VAL A 382 -7.05 35.15 -4.68
C VAL A 382 -6.29 36.47 -4.72
N ARG A 383 -5.30 36.56 -5.62
CA ARG A 383 -4.49 37.75 -5.81
C ARG A 383 -5.03 38.63 -6.93
N HIS A 384 -5.41 38.03 -8.05
CA HIS A 384 -5.88 38.77 -9.22
C HIS A 384 -6.90 37.98 -10.04
N VAL A 385 -7.84 38.70 -10.65
CA VAL A 385 -8.87 38.17 -11.54
C VAL A 385 -8.78 38.93 -12.86
N THR A 386 -8.53 38.21 -13.96
CA THR A 386 -8.38 38.78 -15.30
C THR A 386 -9.39 38.15 -16.24
N TRP A 387 -10.18 38.97 -16.93
CA TRP A 387 -11.15 38.51 -17.91
C TRP A 387 -10.54 38.43 -19.32
N GLN A 388 -10.95 37.42 -20.07
CA GLN A 388 -10.51 37.15 -21.45
C GLN A 388 -11.71 36.97 -22.38
N GLY A 389 -11.52 37.25 -23.67
CA GLY A 389 -12.58 37.21 -24.69
C GLY A 389 -13.12 38.59 -25.03
N ASP A 390 -14.42 38.69 -25.31
CA ASP A 390 -15.08 39.88 -25.87
C ASP A 390 -15.47 40.91 -24.79
N THR A 391 -14.57 41.17 -23.85
CA THR A 391 -14.82 42.00 -22.65
C THR A 391 -15.18 43.46 -22.99
N GLN A 392 -14.62 44.00 -24.07
CA GLN A 392 -14.90 45.37 -24.53
C GLN A 392 -16.28 45.49 -25.16
N ALA A 393 -16.66 44.54 -26.02
CA ALA A 393 -17.97 44.53 -26.65
C ALA A 393 -19.09 44.40 -25.60
N LEU A 394 -18.87 43.55 -24.60
CA LEU A 394 -19.81 43.28 -23.51
C LEU A 394 -19.82 44.36 -22.41
N SER A 395 -19.08 45.46 -22.57
CA SER A 395 -18.97 46.55 -21.58
C SER A 395 -18.78 46.04 -20.15
N LEU A 396 -17.84 45.11 -19.99
CA LEU A 396 -17.61 44.43 -18.71
C LEU A 396 -17.28 45.44 -17.61
N THR A 397 -18.05 45.40 -16.54
CA THR A 397 -17.93 46.31 -15.40
C THR A 397 -17.59 45.52 -14.14
N ALA A 398 -16.54 45.99 -13.45
CA ALA A 398 -16.10 45.41 -12.17
C ALA A 398 -17.04 45.83 -11.02
N GLY A 399 -17.15 44.96 -10.02
CA GLY A 399 -17.84 45.27 -8.77
C GLY A 399 -17.04 46.22 -7.87
N ALA A 400 -17.38 46.26 -6.57
CA ALA A 400 -16.74 47.14 -5.59
C ALA A 400 -15.22 46.96 -5.44
N LYS A 401 -14.69 45.81 -5.87
CA LYS A 401 -13.28 45.43 -5.84
C LYS A 401 -12.93 44.69 -7.12
N ALA A 402 -11.93 45.20 -7.86
CA ALA A 402 -11.52 44.64 -9.15
C ALA A 402 -10.81 43.27 -9.02
N ASP A 403 -10.36 42.91 -7.83
CA ASP A 403 -9.75 41.63 -7.45
C ASP A 403 -10.77 40.63 -6.85
N SER A 404 -12.02 41.03 -6.67
CA SER A 404 -13.08 40.17 -6.14
C SER A 404 -13.65 39.23 -7.20
N ALA A 405 -14.03 38.02 -6.78
CA ALA A 405 -14.79 37.07 -7.59
C ALA A 405 -16.25 37.50 -7.83
N GLU A 406 -16.74 38.46 -7.04
CA GLU A 406 -18.14 38.85 -6.97
C GLU A 406 -18.39 40.26 -7.49
N GLY A 407 -19.59 40.48 -8.04
CA GLY A 407 -20.07 41.80 -8.44
C GLY A 407 -19.74 42.20 -9.87
N TRP A 408 -19.24 41.27 -10.69
CA TRP A 408 -19.01 41.50 -12.12
C TRP A 408 -20.34 41.50 -12.88
N THR A 409 -20.51 42.49 -13.75
CA THR A 409 -21.68 42.61 -14.61
C THR A 409 -21.25 42.93 -16.03
N ILE A 410 -22.01 42.44 -17.00
CA ILE A 410 -21.89 42.82 -18.41
C ILE A 410 -23.16 43.50 -18.88
N ILE A 411 -23.05 44.30 -19.92
CA ILE A 411 -24.20 44.91 -20.59
C ILE A 411 -24.25 44.36 -22.00
N MET A 412 -25.35 43.71 -22.35
CA MET A 412 -25.52 43.12 -23.67
C MET A 412 -25.58 44.21 -24.75
N PRO A 413 -24.81 44.09 -25.86
CA PRO A 413 -24.87 45.04 -26.96
C PRO A 413 -26.25 45.16 -27.59
N ALA A 414 -26.47 46.23 -28.36
CA ALA A 414 -27.63 46.32 -29.23
C ALA A 414 -27.60 45.20 -30.29
N TRP A 415 -28.77 44.74 -30.71
CA TRP A 415 -28.88 43.76 -31.80
C TRP A 415 -28.34 44.34 -33.11
N ASP A 416 -27.38 43.64 -33.72
CA ASP A 416 -26.86 43.98 -35.04
C ASP A 416 -27.57 43.13 -36.10
N SER A 417 -28.33 43.80 -36.98
CA SER A 417 -29.08 43.19 -38.08
C SER A 417 -28.32 43.16 -39.41
N SER A 418 -27.02 43.51 -39.42
CA SER A 418 -26.21 43.48 -40.63
C SER A 418 -25.97 42.04 -41.12
N GLU A 419 -25.85 41.89 -42.44
CA GLU A 419 -25.66 40.58 -43.07
C GLU A 419 -24.32 39.97 -42.64
N GLY A 420 -24.38 38.87 -41.89
CA GLY A 420 -23.21 38.18 -41.32
C GLY A 420 -22.91 38.50 -39.85
N ALA A 421 -23.70 39.37 -39.19
CA ALA A 421 -23.57 39.60 -37.76
C ALA A 421 -23.91 38.32 -36.96
N THR A 422 -23.02 37.94 -36.05
CA THR A 422 -23.17 36.69 -35.29
C THR A 422 -23.93 36.87 -33.99
N ASN A 423 -23.95 38.08 -33.41
CA ASN A 423 -24.57 38.41 -32.12
C ASN A 423 -24.20 37.41 -30.99
N ARG A 424 -22.95 36.94 -31.03
CA ARG A 424 -22.38 35.96 -30.10
C ARG A 424 -21.05 36.45 -29.56
N TRP A 425 -20.87 36.31 -28.26
CA TRP A 425 -19.66 36.73 -27.56
C TRP A 425 -19.14 35.63 -26.65
N ARG A 426 -17.82 35.50 -26.57
CA ARG A 426 -17.15 34.51 -25.74
C ARG A 426 -16.46 35.19 -24.57
N LEU A 427 -16.57 34.54 -23.41
CA LEU A 427 -16.01 35.06 -22.18
C LEU A 427 -15.41 33.93 -21.34
N SER A 428 -14.25 34.19 -20.78
CA SER A 428 -13.60 33.33 -19.78
C SER A 428 -12.87 34.20 -18.76
N VAL A 429 -12.50 33.60 -17.62
CA VAL A 429 -11.80 34.30 -16.55
C VAL A 429 -10.59 33.51 -16.09
N VAL A 430 -9.46 34.21 -15.93
CA VAL A 430 -8.21 33.68 -15.41
C VAL A 430 -8.00 34.24 -14.01
N VAL A 431 -7.75 33.37 -13.05
CA VAL A 431 -7.50 33.73 -11.65
C VAL A 431 -6.07 33.39 -11.30
N GLU A 432 -5.38 34.32 -10.64
CA GLU A 432 -4.07 34.12 -10.02
C GLU A 432 -4.23 34.06 -8.50
N ASP A 433 -3.67 33.04 -7.85
CA ASP A 433 -3.60 32.95 -6.38
C ASP A 433 -2.36 33.68 -5.81
N GLU A 434 -2.23 33.74 -4.48
CA GLU A 434 -1.09 34.39 -3.83
C GLU A 434 0.25 33.68 -4.06
N GLN A 435 0.23 32.42 -4.49
CA GLN A 435 1.43 31.67 -4.87
C GLN A 435 1.83 31.85 -6.34
N GLY A 436 1.06 32.64 -7.11
CA GLY A 436 1.30 32.91 -8.52
C GLY A 436 0.78 31.82 -9.46
N GLN A 437 0.00 30.84 -8.97
CA GLN A 437 -0.66 29.85 -9.81
C GLN A 437 -1.80 30.51 -10.58
N ARG A 438 -1.81 30.34 -11.90
CA ARG A 438 -2.85 30.86 -12.80
C ARG A 438 -3.73 29.74 -13.34
N VAL A 439 -5.05 29.87 -13.19
CA VAL A 439 -6.03 28.89 -13.70
C VAL A 439 -7.13 29.63 -14.47
N SER A 440 -7.44 29.15 -15.67
CA SER A 440 -8.55 29.65 -16.49
C SER A 440 -9.84 28.86 -16.21
N SER A 441 -10.99 29.55 -16.28
CA SER A 441 -12.31 28.94 -16.21
C SER A 441 -12.70 28.21 -17.51
N ASN A 442 -13.88 27.59 -17.49
CA ASN A 442 -14.59 27.28 -18.73
C ASN A 442 -14.90 28.56 -19.52
N GLU A 443 -14.94 28.44 -20.85
CA GLU A 443 -15.44 29.50 -21.74
C GLU A 443 -16.97 29.41 -21.83
N ILE A 444 -17.64 30.55 -21.69
CA ILE A 444 -19.08 30.67 -21.93
C ILE A 444 -19.31 31.41 -23.26
N THR A 445 -20.40 31.07 -23.95
CA THR A 445 -20.86 31.79 -25.13
C THR A 445 -22.20 32.45 -24.81
N LEU A 446 -22.26 33.76 -24.94
CA LEU A 446 -23.45 34.58 -24.76
C LEU A 446 -24.02 34.86 -26.14
N SER A 447 -25.31 34.59 -26.32
CA SER A 447 -26.02 34.82 -27.59
C SER A 447 -27.24 35.69 -27.32
N LEU A 448 -27.43 36.74 -28.11
CA LEU A 448 -28.67 37.52 -28.03
C LEU A 448 -29.83 36.76 -28.66
N THR A 449 -31.02 36.96 -28.10
CA THR A 449 -32.26 36.58 -28.76
C THR A 449 -32.65 37.66 -29.76
N GLU A 450 -33.05 37.25 -30.97
CA GLU A 450 -33.52 38.19 -31.99
C GLU A 450 -34.77 38.92 -31.49
N PRO A 451 -34.77 40.27 -31.47
CA PRO A 451 -35.93 41.01 -31.04
C PRO A 451 -37.08 40.83 -32.04
N PHE A 452 -38.28 40.53 -31.54
CA PHE A 452 -39.47 40.43 -32.36
C PHE A 452 -39.79 41.82 -32.94
N MET A 453 -39.46 42.04 -34.23
CA MET A 453 -39.89 43.25 -34.92
C MET A 453 -41.39 43.15 -35.18
N ALA A 454 -42.19 43.97 -34.49
CA ALA A 454 -43.56 44.21 -34.90
C ALA A 454 -43.52 44.78 -36.33
N MET A 455 -44.19 44.10 -37.27
CA MET A 455 -44.29 44.56 -38.66
C MET A 455 -44.84 46.00 -38.68
N PRO A 456 -44.29 46.91 -39.49
CA PRO A 456 -44.89 48.21 -39.67
C PRO A 456 -46.29 48.05 -40.28
N ASP A 457 -47.31 48.69 -39.69
CA ASP A 457 -48.73 48.67 -40.12
C ASP A 457 -48.98 49.11 -41.58
N ASN A 458 -47.94 49.42 -42.34
CA ASN A 458 -48.01 50.04 -43.65
C ASN A 458 -47.22 49.30 -44.74
N ASP A 459 -47.08 47.97 -44.64
CA ASP A 459 -46.56 47.13 -45.74
C ASP A 459 -47.65 46.95 -46.82
N PRO A 460 -47.47 47.49 -48.05
CA PRO A 460 -48.46 47.39 -49.12
C PRO A 460 -48.72 45.96 -49.61
N ARG A 461 -47.91 44.97 -49.19
CA ARG A 461 -48.11 43.54 -49.51
C ARG A 461 -49.25 42.88 -48.73
N TRP A 462 -49.75 43.52 -47.68
CA TRP A 462 -50.81 42.99 -46.82
C TRP A 462 -52.02 43.93 -46.70
N LYS A 463 -52.35 44.67 -47.76
CA LYS A 463 -53.66 45.31 -47.85
C LYS A 463 -54.75 44.23 -47.85
N LEU A 464 -55.53 44.18 -46.77
CA LEU A 464 -56.79 43.44 -46.72
C LEU A 464 -57.64 43.86 -47.93
N LEU A 465 -58.20 42.87 -48.63
CA LEU A 465 -59.12 43.09 -49.75
C LEU A 465 -60.24 44.05 -49.32
N PRO A 466 -60.75 44.93 -50.21
CA PRO A 466 -61.87 45.78 -49.85
C PRO A 466 -63.10 44.90 -49.56
N GLU A 467 -63.79 45.17 -48.45
CA GLU A 467 -65.14 44.65 -48.24
C GLU A 467 -66.09 45.33 -49.24
N GLU A 468 -66.81 44.48 -49.98
CA GLU A 468 -67.82 44.67 -51.05
C GLU A 468 -68.08 46.06 -51.66
#